data_AF-A0A1V5GJM0-F1
#
_entry.id   AF-A0A1V5GJM0-F1
#
_cell.length_a   1.000
_cell.length_b   1.000
_cell.length_c   1.000
_cell.angle_alpha   90.00
_cell.angle_beta   90.00
_cell.angle_gamma   90.00
#
_symmetry.space_group_name_H-M   'P 1'
#
loop_
_entity.id
_entity.type
_entity.pdbx_description
1 polymer ?
#
loop_
_entity_poly.entity_id
_entity_poly.type
_entity_poly.pdbx_seq_one_letter_code
_entity_poly.pdbx_strand_id
1 'polypeptide(L)'
;MKVDREVSFEQAIAKFEQKIDSAEGKKSEIENLVNQFADKIDTNLDLCKLSNTRLLSTFAKIKHMTETSASLPIQSKVQKTFDKIIQSQQEGFKEELRVFIDRIKDEKGMIPSSLGSLNLEADINNLAQELKELLQTRENIDLLMQFGHEALLQDILFVCSLEPESDIARTMIRSCCEHDNPDAVRALVAQGVKLHEIAAAISIDTPKTKVTECIRKMVAESGGKIRSKKNGRDQSKYPLDPGQSQGKDYEGCRGNRWQV
;
A
#
# COMPACT_ATOMS: atom_id res chain seq x y z
N MET A 1 28.08 -6.35 -10.53
CA MET A 1 27.73 -7.48 -9.63
C MET A 1 26.80 -7.09 -8.49
N LYS A 2 27.15 -6.20 -7.54
CA LYS A 2 26.20 -5.77 -6.48
C LYS A 2 24.96 -5.06 -7.03
N VAL A 3 25.16 -4.12 -7.97
CA VAL A 3 24.07 -3.36 -8.62
C VAL A 3 23.10 -4.28 -9.38
N ASP A 4 23.61 -5.30 -10.08
CA ASP A 4 22.78 -6.25 -10.83
C ASP A 4 21.90 -7.11 -9.91
N ARG A 5 22.42 -7.44 -8.70
CA ARG A 5 21.68 -8.19 -7.68
C ARG A 5 20.59 -7.33 -7.03
N GLU A 6 20.88 -6.06 -6.74
CA GLU A 6 19.90 -5.09 -6.22
C GLU A 6 18.76 -4.86 -7.22
N VAL A 7 19.08 -4.59 -8.48
CA VAL A 7 18.07 -4.42 -9.54
C VAL A 7 17.23 -5.68 -9.72
N SER A 8 17.85 -6.87 -9.67
CA SER A 8 17.14 -8.15 -9.74
C SER A 8 16.22 -8.38 -8.54
N PHE A 9 16.62 -7.95 -7.34
CA PHE A 9 15.79 -8.01 -6.14
C PHE A 9 14.58 -7.07 -6.26
N GLU A 10 14.79 -5.81 -6.63
CA GLU A 10 13.70 -4.83 -6.86
C GLU A 10 12.67 -5.32 -7.89
N GLN A 11 13.16 -5.88 -9.01
CA GLN A 11 12.29 -6.47 -10.03
C GLN A 11 11.51 -7.68 -9.50
N ALA A 12 12.10 -8.46 -8.59
CA ALA A 12 11.39 -9.58 -7.96
C ALA A 12 10.29 -9.08 -7.02
N ILE A 13 10.56 -8.06 -6.20
CA ILE A 13 9.55 -7.43 -5.33
C ILE A 13 8.39 -6.87 -6.16
N ALA A 14 8.68 -6.16 -7.26
CA ALA A 14 7.65 -5.66 -8.17
C ALA A 14 6.80 -6.78 -8.81
N LYS A 15 7.39 -7.96 -9.08
CA LYS A 15 6.64 -9.13 -9.56
C LYS A 15 5.74 -9.73 -8.49
N PHE A 16 6.16 -9.73 -7.22
CA PHE A 16 5.30 -10.18 -6.12
C PHE A 16 4.08 -9.28 -5.99
N GLU A 17 4.26 -7.96 -6.06
CA GLU A 17 3.16 -6.99 -6.03
C GLU A 17 2.11 -7.29 -7.12
N GLN A 18 2.53 -7.58 -8.35
CA GLN A 18 1.61 -7.95 -9.44
C GLN A 18 0.90 -9.29 -9.21
N LYS A 19 1.55 -10.23 -8.52
CA LYS A 19 0.99 -11.55 -8.25
C LYS A 19 -0.02 -11.52 -7.10
N ILE A 20 0.11 -10.61 -6.14
CA ILE A 20 -0.82 -10.44 -5.02
C ILE A 20 -2.24 -10.21 -5.58
N ASP A 21 -2.40 -9.26 -6.50
CA ASP A 21 -3.68 -8.93 -7.13
C ASP A 21 -4.33 -10.14 -7.85
N SER A 22 -3.52 -11.09 -8.32
CA SER A 22 -4.00 -12.29 -9.02
C SER A 22 -4.29 -13.49 -8.10
N ALA A 23 -3.73 -13.48 -6.90
CA ALA A 23 -3.81 -14.56 -5.91
C ALA A 23 -4.96 -14.36 -4.92
N GLU A 24 -5.55 -13.16 -4.86
CA GLU A 24 -6.66 -12.82 -3.97
C GLU A 24 -7.84 -13.81 -4.15
N GLY A 25 -8.26 -14.44 -3.05
CA GLY A 25 -9.33 -15.45 -3.03
C GLY A 25 -8.92 -16.88 -3.43
N LYS A 26 -7.66 -17.13 -3.80
CA LYS A 26 -7.18 -18.47 -4.20
C LYS A 26 -6.11 -19.00 -3.24
N LYS A 27 -6.55 -19.78 -2.25
CA LYS A 27 -5.70 -20.27 -1.17
C LYS A 27 -4.38 -20.90 -1.63
N SER A 28 -4.39 -21.80 -2.62
CA SER A 28 -3.16 -22.46 -3.11
C SER A 28 -2.17 -21.50 -3.81
N GLU A 29 -2.67 -20.44 -4.46
CA GLU A 29 -1.82 -19.42 -5.07
C GLU A 29 -1.19 -18.52 -3.99
N ILE A 30 -1.94 -18.21 -2.93
CA ILE A 30 -1.44 -17.45 -1.76
C ILE A 30 -0.29 -18.19 -1.08
N GLU A 31 -0.45 -19.49 -0.81
CA GLU A 31 0.61 -20.27 -0.13
C GLU A 31 1.89 -20.36 -0.97
N ASN A 32 1.75 -20.55 -2.29
CA ASN A 32 2.88 -20.55 -3.21
C ASN A 32 3.57 -19.18 -3.29
N LEU A 33 2.79 -18.10 -3.28
CA LEU A 33 3.30 -16.73 -3.28
C LEU A 33 4.13 -16.45 -2.04
N VAL A 34 3.60 -16.78 -0.86
CA VAL A 34 4.27 -16.60 0.43
C VAL A 34 5.58 -17.39 0.49
N ASN A 35 5.56 -18.64 0.01
CA ASN A 35 6.77 -19.46 -0.02
C ASN A 35 7.85 -18.83 -0.91
N GLN A 36 7.51 -18.45 -2.14
CA GLN A 36 8.46 -17.80 -3.06
C GLN A 36 8.97 -16.47 -2.50
N PHE A 37 8.09 -15.70 -1.86
CA PHE A 37 8.45 -14.42 -1.26
C PHE A 37 9.41 -14.61 -0.10
N ALA A 38 9.09 -15.47 0.87
CA ALA A 38 9.93 -15.77 2.02
C ALA A 38 11.31 -16.28 1.60
N ASP A 39 11.39 -17.20 0.62
CA ASP A 39 12.66 -17.73 0.12
C ASP A 39 13.49 -16.62 -0.57
N LYS A 40 12.82 -15.68 -1.26
CA LYS A 40 13.49 -14.53 -1.89
C LYS A 40 14.03 -13.54 -0.85
N ILE A 41 13.31 -13.31 0.24
CA ILE A 41 13.78 -12.51 1.37
C ILE A 41 14.98 -13.19 2.03
N ASP A 42 14.88 -14.48 2.37
CA ASP A 42 15.94 -15.23 3.05
C ASP A 42 17.28 -15.21 2.27
N THR A 43 17.22 -15.27 0.94
CA THR A 43 18.41 -15.21 0.07
C THR A 43 18.95 -13.80 -0.18
N ASN A 44 18.24 -12.75 0.25
CA ASN A 44 18.59 -11.35 0.02
C ASN A 44 18.33 -10.46 1.25
N LEU A 45 18.49 -11.01 2.46
CA LEU A 45 18.27 -10.28 3.71
C LEU A 45 19.12 -9.00 3.79
N ASP A 46 20.33 -9.02 3.23
CA ASP A 46 21.22 -7.86 3.14
C ASP A 46 20.67 -6.71 2.28
N LEU A 47 19.69 -6.99 1.42
CA LEU A 47 19.01 -6.02 0.55
C LEU A 47 17.64 -5.58 1.10
N CYS A 48 17.16 -6.21 2.18
CA CYS A 48 15.85 -5.95 2.76
C CYS A 48 15.87 -4.72 3.67
N LYS A 49 16.09 -3.54 3.07
CA LYS A 49 16.15 -2.26 3.78
C LYS A 49 14.74 -1.73 4.06
N LEU A 50 14.53 -1.10 5.22
CA LEU A 50 13.24 -0.47 5.54
C LEU A 50 12.95 0.74 4.64
N SER A 51 14.00 1.46 4.21
CA SER A 51 13.87 2.51 3.20
C SER A 51 13.35 2.02 1.84
N ASN A 52 13.25 0.71 1.62
CA ASN A 52 12.56 0.14 0.47
C ASN A 52 11.05 0.09 0.71
N THR A 53 10.38 1.22 0.45
CA THR A 53 8.92 1.38 0.52
C THR A 53 8.15 0.31 -0.27
N ARG A 54 8.72 -0.16 -1.38
CA ARG A 54 8.10 -1.22 -2.19
C ARG A 54 8.14 -2.57 -1.49
N LEU A 55 9.26 -2.91 -0.85
CA LEU A 55 9.37 -4.13 -0.05
C LEU A 55 8.36 -4.10 1.10
N LEU A 56 8.30 -3.00 1.86
CA LEU A 56 7.40 -2.85 3.00
C LEU A 56 5.93 -2.98 2.57
N SER A 57 5.53 -2.26 1.52
CA SER A 57 4.16 -2.33 1.00
C SER A 57 3.80 -3.71 0.45
N THR A 58 4.72 -4.36 -0.28
CA THR A 58 4.50 -5.73 -0.77
C THR A 58 4.36 -6.71 0.39
N PHE A 59 5.18 -6.57 1.42
CA PHE A 59 5.11 -7.40 2.62
C PHE A 59 3.78 -7.21 3.35
N ALA A 60 3.37 -5.97 3.62
CA ALA A 60 2.13 -5.67 4.33
C ALA A 60 0.90 -6.23 3.59
N LYS A 61 0.86 -6.09 2.26
CA LYS A 61 -0.18 -6.71 1.43
C LYS A 61 -0.19 -8.24 1.54
N ILE A 62 0.97 -8.88 1.52
CA ILE A 62 1.08 -10.35 1.70
C ILE A 62 0.59 -10.74 3.10
N LYS A 63 0.99 -10.02 4.14
CA LYS A 63 0.58 -10.26 5.53
C LYS A 63 -0.94 -10.19 5.66
N HIS A 64 -1.55 -9.08 5.22
CA HIS A 64 -2.99 -8.90 5.26
C HIS A 64 -3.75 -10.03 4.54
N MET A 65 -3.32 -10.35 3.31
CA MET A 65 -3.92 -11.43 2.52
C MET A 65 -3.80 -12.81 3.22
N THR A 66 -2.70 -13.06 3.93
CA THR A 66 -2.53 -14.33 4.66
C THR A 66 -3.34 -14.42 5.94
N GLU A 67 -3.54 -13.30 6.63
CA GLU A 67 -4.38 -13.22 7.83
C GLU A 67 -5.85 -13.53 7.50
N THR A 68 -6.34 -13.09 6.33
CA THR A 68 -7.73 -13.30 5.91
C THR A 68 -8.01 -14.66 5.29
N SER A 69 -7.02 -15.32 4.69
CA SER A 69 -7.31 -16.44 3.76
C SER A 69 -6.33 -17.62 3.80
N ALA A 70 -5.18 -17.50 4.47
CA ALA A 70 -4.17 -18.56 4.50
C ALA A 70 -4.30 -19.50 5.72
N SER A 71 -3.54 -20.59 5.69
CA SER A 71 -3.42 -21.53 6.81
C SER A 71 -2.48 -20.99 7.90
N LEU A 72 -2.67 -21.42 9.15
CA LEU A 72 -1.82 -21.03 10.29
C LEU A 72 -0.30 -21.22 10.05
N PRO A 73 0.17 -22.32 9.41
CA PRO A 73 1.59 -22.47 9.08
C PRO A 73 2.13 -21.37 8.17
N ILE A 74 1.31 -20.89 7.24
CA ILE A 74 1.67 -19.86 6.27
C ILE A 74 1.69 -18.49 6.95
N GLN A 75 0.71 -18.19 7.81
CA GLN A 75 0.73 -16.99 8.66
C GLN A 75 1.98 -16.96 9.54
N SER A 76 2.34 -18.08 10.19
CA SER A 76 3.57 -18.18 10.98
C SER A 76 4.83 -17.98 10.13
N LYS A 77 4.83 -18.45 8.87
CA LYS A 77 5.96 -18.24 7.95
C LYS A 77 6.10 -16.76 7.59
N VAL A 78 5.01 -16.05 7.28
CA VAL A 78 5.04 -14.60 7.06
C VAL A 78 5.59 -13.89 8.29
N GLN A 79 5.08 -14.19 9.49
CA GLN A 79 5.57 -13.56 10.71
C GLN A 79 7.07 -13.81 10.92
N LYS A 80 7.56 -15.04 10.70
CA LYS A 80 9.00 -15.32 10.78
C LYS A 80 9.81 -14.52 9.77
N THR A 81 9.31 -14.33 8.55
CA THR A 81 9.97 -13.49 7.55
C THR A 81 10.00 -12.03 7.97
N PHE A 82 8.92 -11.52 8.59
CA PHE A 82 8.88 -10.18 9.19
C PHE A 82 9.98 -10.02 10.25
N ASP A 83 10.01 -10.94 11.22
CA ASP A 83 10.95 -10.90 12.33
C ASP A 83 12.41 -10.91 11.83
N LYS A 84 12.70 -11.67 10.77
CA LYS A 84 14.03 -11.69 10.13
C LYS A 84 14.40 -10.37 9.46
N ILE A 85 13.48 -9.72 8.74
CA ILE A 85 13.74 -8.42 8.11
C ILE A 85 14.06 -7.40 9.21
N ILE A 86 13.23 -7.34 10.25
CA ILE A 86 13.42 -6.45 11.40
C ILE A 86 14.76 -6.73 12.10
N GLN A 87 15.09 -7.99 12.38
CA GLN A 87 16.37 -8.38 12.98
C GLN A 87 17.57 -7.99 12.13
N SER A 88 17.48 -8.12 10.80
CA SER A 88 18.58 -7.78 9.89
C SER A 88 18.88 -6.28 9.78
N GLN A 89 17.92 -5.42 10.16
CA GLN A 89 18.01 -3.95 10.04
C GLN A 89 18.23 -3.26 11.40
N GLN A 90 18.54 -4.04 12.43
CA GLN A 90 18.56 -3.60 13.83
C GLN A 90 19.45 -2.36 14.10
N GLU A 91 20.66 -2.26 13.55
CA GLU A 91 21.61 -1.23 14.00
C GLU A 91 21.27 0.21 13.55
N GLY A 92 20.65 0.39 12.37
CA GLY A 92 20.29 1.71 11.83
C GLY A 92 18.97 2.28 12.36
N PHE A 93 18.04 1.40 12.70
CA PHE A 93 16.63 1.73 12.95
C PHE A 93 16.36 2.19 14.38
N LYS A 94 17.16 1.73 15.35
CA LYS A 94 16.91 1.91 16.78
C LYS A 94 17.01 3.37 17.22
N GLU A 95 18.08 4.05 16.81
CA GLU A 95 18.35 5.41 17.28
C GLU A 95 17.37 6.41 16.67
N GLU A 96 17.00 6.24 15.40
CA GLU A 96 16.03 7.13 14.79
C GLU A 96 14.60 6.91 15.32
N LEU A 97 14.23 5.65 15.61
CA LEU A 97 12.95 5.38 16.26
C LEU A 97 12.92 5.97 17.67
N ARG A 98 14.03 5.92 18.41
CA ARG A 98 14.17 6.57 19.72
C ARG A 98 14.06 8.09 19.62
N VAL A 99 14.83 8.72 18.72
CA VAL A 99 14.76 10.17 18.47
C VAL A 99 13.35 10.59 18.06
N PHE A 100 12.67 9.76 17.26
CA PHE A 100 11.29 9.98 16.87
C PHE A 100 10.33 9.89 18.07
N ILE A 101 10.44 8.84 18.89
CA ILE A 101 9.69 8.65 20.13
C ILE A 101 9.86 9.86 21.05
N ASP A 102 11.11 10.30 21.27
CA ASP A 102 11.43 11.46 22.11
C ASP A 102 10.83 12.75 21.53
N ARG A 103 10.85 12.93 20.19
CA ARG A 103 10.23 14.09 19.53
C ARG A 103 8.70 14.09 19.61
N ILE A 104 8.04 12.93 19.53
CA ILE A 104 6.60 12.85 19.80
C ILE A 104 6.34 13.31 21.25
N LYS A 105 7.09 12.75 22.20
CA LYS A 105 6.92 13.02 23.64
C LYS A 105 7.20 14.48 24.01
N ASP A 106 8.18 15.11 23.38
CA ASP A 106 8.62 16.47 23.71
C ASP A 106 7.87 17.56 22.93
N GLU A 107 6.95 17.21 22.01
CA GLU A 107 6.19 18.12 21.14
C GLU A 107 7.04 19.15 20.35
N LYS A 108 8.37 18.95 20.26
CA LYS A 108 9.30 19.87 19.61
C LYS A 108 9.54 19.46 18.16
N GLY A 109 8.95 20.27 17.27
CA GLY A 109 8.87 20.03 15.83
C GLY A 109 10.21 19.93 15.10
N MET A 110 10.44 18.73 14.56
CA MET A 110 10.88 18.43 13.19
C MET A 110 10.93 16.90 13.12
N ILE A 111 9.89 16.27 12.57
CA ILE A 111 9.85 14.82 12.41
C ILE A 111 10.81 14.43 11.25
N PRO A 112 11.69 13.42 11.41
CA PRO A 112 12.58 12.99 10.32
C PRO A 112 11.79 12.48 9.11
N SER A 113 12.40 12.50 7.92
CA SER A 113 11.72 12.03 6.70
C SER A 113 11.74 10.51 6.50
N SER A 114 12.64 9.79 7.19
CA SER A 114 12.81 8.32 7.06
C SER A 114 13.74 7.73 8.13
N LEU A 115 13.60 6.42 8.36
CA LEU A 115 14.40 5.39 9.11
C LEU A 115 15.92 5.21 8.90
N GLY A 116 16.65 6.07 8.18
CA GLY A 116 17.76 5.66 7.30
C GLY A 116 19.22 5.67 7.80
N SER A 117 19.55 6.28 8.93
CA SER A 117 20.93 6.69 9.23
C SER A 117 21.22 6.96 10.72
N LEU A 118 21.72 5.96 11.46
CA LEU A 118 22.68 6.05 12.60
C LEU A 118 22.78 4.70 13.35
N ASN A 119 23.98 4.30 13.79
CA ASN A 119 24.28 3.04 14.53
C ASN A 119 24.17 3.22 16.05
N LEU A 120 23.49 2.32 16.80
CA LEU A 120 23.83 1.87 18.18
C LEU A 120 22.77 0.94 18.86
N GLU A 121 23.22 0.27 19.93
CA GLU A 121 22.60 -0.85 20.68
C GLU A 121 21.33 -0.50 21.50
N ALA A 122 20.20 -1.13 21.16
CA ALA A 122 18.94 -1.27 21.91
C ALA A 122 18.12 -2.45 21.34
N ASP A 123 17.05 -2.93 21.99
CA ASP A 123 16.15 -3.95 21.40
C ASP A 123 15.02 -3.28 20.60
N ILE A 124 14.96 -3.56 19.30
CA ILE A 124 13.95 -3.02 18.37
C ILE A 124 12.52 -3.39 18.78
N ASN A 125 12.34 -4.53 19.45
CA ASN A 125 11.03 -4.96 19.92
C ASN A 125 10.50 -4.05 21.05
N ASN A 126 11.39 -3.59 21.93
CA ASN A 126 11.03 -2.67 23.00
C ASN A 126 10.64 -1.30 22.44
N LEU A 127 11.37 -0.80 21.44
CA LEU A 127 11.04 0.46 20.78
C LEU A 127 9.75 0.36 19.96
N ALA A 128 9.51 -0.77 19.28
CA ALA A 128 8.25 -1.02 18.58
C ALA A 128 7.06 -1.05 19.55
N GLN A 129 7.23 -1.63 20.74
CA GLN A 129 6.22 -1.67 21.78
C GLN A 129 5.95 -0.29 22.37
N GLU A 130 6.99 0.48 22.65
CA GLU A 130 6.87 1.86 23.12
C GLU A 130 6.17 2.75 22.10
N LEU A 131 6.50 2.60 20.81
CA LEU A 131 5.81 3.31 19.73
C LEU A 131 4.34 2.89 19.63
N LYS A 132 4.02 1.60 19.76
CA LYS A 132 2.63 1.12 19.81
C LYS A 132 1.85 1.76 20.94
N GLU A 133 2.46 1.89 22.12
CA GLU A 133 1.86 2.53 23.28
C GLU A 133 1.61 4.01 23.04
N LEU A 134 2.56 4.73 22.44
CA LEU A 134 2.37 6.13 22.05
C LEU A 134 1.23 6.31 21.04
N LEU A 135 1.12 5.41 20.07
CA LEU A 135 0.07 5.43 19.05
C LEU A 135 -1.32 5.02 19.58
N GLN A 136 -1.46 4.74 20.89
CA GLN A 136 -2.79 4.59 21.50
C GLN A 136 -3.47 5.94 21.77
N THR A 137 -2.72 7.05 21.80
CA THR A 137 -3.30 8.37 22.06
C THR A 137 -3.59 9.12 20.77
N ARG A 138 -4.70 9.87 20.77
CA ARG A 138 -5.12 10.67 19.63
C ARG A 138 -4.09 11.78 19.31
N GLU A 139 -3.55 12.42 20.34
CA GLU A 139 -2.58 13.52 20.20
C GLU A 139 -1.32 13.08 19.45
N ASN A 140 -0.78 11.91 19.78
CA ASN A 140 0.42 11.37 19.12
C ASN A 140 0.13 10.93 17.68
N ILE A 141 -1.06 10.38 17.43
CA ILE A 141 -1.51 10.08 16.06
C ILE A 141 -1.62 11.38 15.26
N ASP A 142 -2.19 12.45 15.82
CA ASP A 142 -2.35 13.74 15.15
C ASP A 142 -1.00 14.36 14.80
N LEU A 143 -0.04 14.35 15.73
CA LEU A 143 1.35 14.79 15.47
C LEU A 143 1.98 14.00 14.33
N LEU A 144 1.83 12.67 14.34
CA LEU A 144 2.38 11.80 13.31
C LEU A 144 1.73 12.06 11.94
N MET A 145 0.42 12.19 11.88
CA MET A 145 -0.30 12.42 10.62
C MET A 145 -0.16 13.85 10.12
N GLN A 146 0.13 14.82 10.98
CA GLN A 146 0.35 16.21 10.59
C GLN A 146 1.72 16.43 9.95
N PHE A 147 2.78 15.82 10.49
CA PHE A 147 4.16 16.10 10.09
C PHE A 147 4.90 14.90 9.47
N GLY A 148 4.33 13.70 9.54
CA GLY A 148 4.94 12.49 9.00
C GLY A 148 4.98 12.48 7.47
N HIS A 149 6.15 12.15 6.94
CA HIS A 149 6.36 11.88 5.52
C HIS A 149 6.07 10.41 5.19
N GLU A 150 5.79 10.11 3.92
CA GLU A 150 5.32 8.80 3.48
C GLU A 150 6.28 7.67 3.87
N ALA A 151 7.58 7.85 3.66
CA ALA A 151 8.59 6.84 3.95
C ALA A 151 8.67 6.55 5.46
N LEU A 152 8.80 7.59 6.29
CA LEU A 152 8.77 7.44 7.75
C LEU A 152 7.48 6.75 8.22
N LEU A 153 6.32 7.18 7.71
CA LEU A 153 5.04 6.59 8.09
C LEU A 153 4.99 5.11 7.72
N GLN A 154 5.47 4.72 6.55
CA GLN A 154 5.55 3.31 6.17
C GLN A 154 6.47 2.53 7.11
N ASP A 155 7.62 3.08 7.49
CA ASP A 155 8.55 2.43 8.43
C ASP A 155 7.89 2.21 9.80
N ILE A 156 7.27 3.25 10.35
CA ILE A 156 6.58 3.24 11.65
C ILE A 156 5.43 2.24 11.64
N LEU A 157 4.54 2.31 10.64
CA LEU A 157 3.39 1.43 10.56
C LEU A 157 3.80 -0.03 10.34
N PHE A 158 4.89 -0.26 9.59
CA PHE A 158 5.45 -1.59 9.40
C PHE A 158 5.98 -2.17 10.72
N VAL A 159 6.78 -1.40 11.47
CA VAL A 159 7.36 -1.87 12.74
C VAL A 159 6.31 -2.05 13.83
N CYS A 160 5.30 -1.18 13.86
CA CYS A 160 4.13 -1.38 14.70
C CYS A 160 3.26 -2.54 14.23
N SER A 161 3.51 -3.11 13.04
CA SER A 161 2.65 -4.11 12.42
C SER A 161 1.18 -3.67 12.48
N LEU A 162 0.90 -2.48 11.95
CA LEU A 162 -0.46 -1.92 11.95
C LEU A 162 -1.45 -2.93 11.36
N GLU A 163 -2.50 -3.21 12.11
CA GLU A 163 -3.65 -3.96 11.61
C GLU A 163 -4.59 -2.99 10.90
N PRO A 164 -4.87 -3.16 9.58
CA PRO A 164 -5.63 -2.20 8.79
C PRO A 164 -7.04 -1.90 9.33
N GLU A 165 -7.64 -2.86 10.01
CA GLU A 165 -9.01 -2.77 10.53
C GLU A 165 -9.07 -2.38 12.02
N SER A 166 -7.92 -2.11 12.66
CA SER A 166 -7.81 -1.74 14.07
C SER A 166 -8.39 -0.35 14.38
N ASP A 167 -8.72 -0.12 15.65
CA ASP A 167 -9.17 1.20 16.10
C ASP A 167 -8.06 2.27 15.99
N ILE A 168 -6.79 1.87 16.08
CA ILE A 168 -5.65 2.73 15.79
C ILE A 168 -5.69 3.15 14.31
N ALA A 169 -5.85 2.21 13.39
CA ALA A 169 -5.94 2.51 11.96
C ALA A 169 -7.12 3.45 11.64
N ARG A 170 -8.30 3.22 12.23
CA ARG A 170 -9.46 4.12 12.07
C ARG A 170 -9.19 5.54 12.57
N THR A 171 -8.47 5.66 13.69
CA THR A 171 -8.09 6.94 14.27
C THR A 171 -7.08 7.66 13.37
N MET A 172 -6.08 6.93 12.84
CA MET A 172 -5.11 7.44 11.86
C MET A 172 -5.78 7.89 10.56
N ILE A 173 -6.77 7.14 10.05
CA ILE A 173 -7.54 7.52 8.86
C ILE A 173 -8.28 8.85 9.07
N ARG A 174 -8.93 9.03 10.23
CA ARG A 174 -9.60 10.30 10.54
C ARG A 174 -8.60 11.44 10.62
N SER A 175 -7.48 11.21 11.30
CA SER A 175 -6.42 12.19 11.51
C SER A 175 -5.75 12.61 10.20
N CYS A 176 -5.44 11.67 9.31
CA CYS A 176 -4.85 12.00 8.02
C CYS A 176 -5.78 12.88 7.16
N CYS A 177 -7.10 12.71 7.30
CA CYS A 177 -8.09 13.55 6.62
C CYS A 177 -8.20 14.94 7.26
N GLU A 178 -8.23 15.02 8.59
CA GLU A 178 -8.30 16.30 9.33
C GLU A 178 -7.06 17.18 9.09
N HIS A 179 -5.88 16.57 8.95
CA HIS A 179 -4.62 17.28 8.68
C HIS A 179 -4.29 17.44 7.18
N ASP A 180 -5.15 16.97 6.28
CA ASP A 180 -4.97 17.02 4.83
C ASP A 180 -3.58 16.50 4.35
N ASN A 181 -3.14 15.36 4.89
CA ASN A 181 -1.83 14.78 4.58
C ASN A 181 -1.93 13.63 3.53
N PRO A 182 -1.58 13.87 2.25
CA PRO A 182 -1.61 12.84 1.22
C PRO A 182 -0.49 11.78 1.36
N ASP A 183 0.61 12.10 2.03
CA ASP A 183 1.69 11.14 2.29
C ASP A 183 1.22 10.06 3.28
N ALA A 184 0.42 10.46 4.28
CA ALA A 184 -0.22 9.54 5.20
C ALA A 184 -1.23 8.61 4.52
N VAL A 185 -2.00 9.11 3.56
CA VAL A 185 -2.89 8.27 2.74
C VAL A 185 -2.10 7.19 2.01
N ARG A 186 -1.00 7.57 1.36
CA ARG A 186 -0.14 6.61 0.65
C ARG A 186 0.46 5.57 1.58
N ALA A 187 0.93 5.99 2.76
CA ALA A 187 1.46 5.09 3.77
C ALA A 187 0.40 4.11 4.31
N LEU A 188 -0.81 4.58 4.62
CA LEU A 188 -1.90 3.72 5.11
C LEU A 188 -2.32 2.69 4.04
N VAL A 189 -2.48 3.11 2.79
CA VAL A 189 -2.79 2.19 1.67
C VAL A 189 -1.67 1.19 1.44
N ALA A 190 -0.41 1.61 1.55
CA ALA A 190 0.74 0.72 1.48
C ALA A 190 0.70 -0.38 2.55
N GLN A 191 0.09 -0.11 3.70
CA GLN A 191 -0.10 -1.08 4.79
C GLN A 191 -1.38 -1.93 4.65
N GLY A 192 -2.13 -1.79 3.55
CA GLY A 192 -3.32 -2.60 3.28
C GLY A 192 -4.64 -1.97 3.72
N VAL A 193 -4.64 -0.73 4.21
CA VAL A 193 -5.89 0.02 4.46
C VAL A 193 -6.60 0.26 3.12
N LYS A 194 -7.89 -0.07 3.06
CA LYS A 194 -8.62 0.00 1.79
C LYS A 194 -8.95 1.45 1.46
N LEU A 195 -8.73 1.83 0.22
CA LEU A 195 -8.94 3.22 -0.24
C LEU A 195 -10.37 3.72 0.01
N HIS A 196 -11.37 2.83 -0.04
CA HIS A 196 -12.76 3.18 0.22
C HIS A 196 -13.03 3.51 1.70
N GLU A 197 -12.29 2.90 2.63
CA GLU A 197 -12.39 3.20 4.07
C GLU A 197 -11.86 4.60 4.35
N ILE A 198 -10.75 4.97 3.70
CA ILE A 198 -10.20 6.34 3.76
C ILE A 198 -11.17 7.33 3.12
N ALA A 199 -11.73 7.00 1.97
CA ALA A 199 -12.71 7.86 1.30
C ALA A 199 -13.98 8.06 2.13
N ALA A 200 -14.43 7.05 2.87
CA ALA A 200 -15.60 7.13 3.74
C ALA A 200 -15.40 8.05 4.95
N ALA A 201 -14.14 8.26 5.38
CA ALA A 201 -13.80 9.17 6.46
C ALA A 201 -13.79 10.65 6.03
N ILE A 202 -13.82 10.92 4.72
CA ILE A 202 -13.92 12.28 4.18
C ILE A 202 -15.38 12.69 4.23
N SER A 203 -15.69 13.75 4.97
CA SER A 203 -17.05 14.30 4.99
C SER A 203 -17.48 14.76 3.59
N ILE A 204 -18.77 14.60 3.27
CA ILE A 204 -19.34 14.96 1.95
C ILE A 204 -19.16 16.46 1.63
N ASP A 205 -18.96 17.29 2.65
CA ASP A 205 -18.75 18.75 2.54
C ASP A 205 -17.26 19.17 2.57
N THR A 206 -16.32 18.22 2.53
CA THR A 206 -14.90 18.57 2.60
C THR A 206 -14.46 19.20 1.27
N PRO A 207 -13.79 20.38 1.27
CA PRO A 207 -13.34 21.06 0.05
C PRO A 207 -12.38 20.20 -0.78
N LYS A 208 -11.93 20.68 -1.95
CA LYS A 208 -10.82 20.05 -2.70
C LYS A 208 -9.55 20.08 -1.84
N THR A 209 -9.36 19.07 -1.02
CA THR A 209 -8.19 18.88 -0.16
C THR A 209 -7.13 18.03 -0.90
N LYS A 210 -5.86 18.12 -0.49
CA LYS A 210 -4.76 17.32 -1.04
C LYS A 210 -5.06 15.81 -0.94
N VAL A 211 -5.71 15.38 0.15
CA VAL A 211 -6.16 14.00 0.37
C VAL A 211 -7.19 13.57 -0.66
N THR A 212 -8.23 14.38 -0.93
CA THR A 212 -9.24 14.03 -1.94
C THR A 212 -8.67 13.96 -3.36
N GLU A 213 -7.64 14.77 -3.67
CA GLU A 213 -6.94 14.70 -4.94
C GLU A 213 -6.04 13.46 -5.02
N CYS A 214 -5.34 13.14 -3.93
CA CYS A 214 -4.51 11.94 -3.81
C CYS A 214 -5.34 10.68 -4.04
N ILE A 215 -6.48 10.54 -3.37
CA ILE A 215 -7.38 9.39 -3.53
C ILE A 215 -7.88 9.29 -4.96
N ARG A 216 -8.29 10.41 -5.57
CA ARG A 216 -8.71 10.42 -6.99
C ARG A 216 -7.61 9.95 -7.94
N LYS A 217 -6.36 10.38 -7.73
CA LYS A 217 -5.21 9.91 -8.51
C LYS A 217 -4.98 8.41 -8.34
N MET A 218 -5.02 7.90 -7.10
CA MET A 218 -4.86 6.48 -6.81
C MET A 218 -5.98 5.60 -7.42
N VAL A 219 -7.23 6.07 -7.41
CA VAL A 219 -8.34 5.40 -8.11
C VAL A 219 -8.09 5.36 -9.62
N ALA A 220 -7.67 6.48 -10.21
CA ALA A 220 -7.42 6.56 -11.65
C ALA A 220 -6.28 5.64 -12.11
N GLU A 221 -5.19 5.56 -11.33
CA GLU A 221 -4.06 4.65 -11.57
C GLU A 221 -4.46 3.18 -11.46
N SER A 222 -5.36 2.86 -10.53
CA SER A 222 -5.88 1.50 -10.34
C SER A 222 -6.86 1.10 -11.47
N GLY A 223 -7.72 2.02 -11.92
CA GLY A 223 -8.66 1.81 -13.02
C GLY A 223 -8.02 1.77 -14.41
N GLY A 224 -6.89 2.47 -14.61
CA GLY A 224 -6.14 2.46 -15.87
C GLY A 224 -5.50 1.10 -16.21
N LYS A 225 -5.14 0.32 -15.19
CA LYS A 225 -4.60 -1.04 -15.35
C LYS A 225 -5.63 -2.04 -15.91
N ILE A 226 -6.93 -1.79 -15.73
CA ILE A 226 -8.01 -2.66 -16.21
C ILE A 226 -8.36 -2.41 -17.68
N ARG A 227 -8.18 -1.18 -18.19
CA ARG A 227 -8.57 -0.81 -19.56
C ARG A 227 -7.56 -1.16 -20.66
N SER A 228 -6.33 -1.55 -20.33
CA SER A 228 -5.28 -1.79 -21.34
C SER A 228 -5.25 -3.23 -21.92
N LYS A 229 -6.26 -4.08 -21.64
CA LYS A 229 -6.30 -5.49 -22.09
C LYS A 229 -7.31 -5.80 -23.20
N LYS A 230 -7.80 -4.81 -23.95
CA LYS A 230 -8.56 -5.02 -25.20
C LYS A 230 -8.04 -4.09 -26.28
N ASN A 231 -7.16 -4.61 -27.13
CA ASN A 231 -7.28 -4.56 -28.59
C ASN A 231 -6.05 -5.23 -29.24
N GLY A 232 -6.07 -6.55 -29.20
CA GLY A 232 -5.26 -7.40 -30.06
C GLY A 232 -6.19 -8.43 -30.71
N ARG A 233 -6.93 -8.02 -31.74
CA ARG A 233 -7.50 -8.94 -32.73
C ARG A 233 -7.35 -8.33 -34.10
N ASP A 234 -6.20 -8.66 -34.67
CA ASP A 234 -6.04 -9.18 -36.03
C ASP A 234 -7.36 -9.54 -36.73
N GLN A 235 -7.70 -8.80 -37.77
CA GLN A 235 -8.56 -9.24 -38.87
C GLN A 235 -8.02 -8.64 -40.17
N SER A 236 -7.04 -9.33 -40.78
CA SER A 236 -6.99 -9.42 -42.23
C SER A 236 -7.71 -10.70 -42.66
N LYS A 237 -8.72 -10.59 -43.54
CA LYS A 237 -9.04 -11.53 -44.63
C LYS A 237 -10.38 -11.21 -45.31
N TYR A 238 -10.28 -10.45 -46.39
CA TYR A 238 -10.80 -10.69 -47.76
C TYR A 238 -11.40 -9.45 -48.45
N PRO A 239 -11.27 -9.34 -49.79
CA PRO A 239 -11.23 -8.09 -50.54
C PRO A 239 -12.52 -7.74 -51.30
N LEU A 240 -12.59 -6.46 -51.70
CA LEU A 240 -13.23 -5.83 -52.89
C LEU A 240 -14.57 -6.38 -53.41
N ASP A 241 -15.62 -5.55 -53.44
CA ASP A 241 -15.97 -4.82 -54.68
C ASP A 241 -16.99 -3.68 -54.43
N PRO A 242 -17.01 -2.63 -55.29
CA PRO A 242 -17.87 -1.45 -55.16
C PRO A 242 -19.09 -1.54 -56.07
N GLY A 243 -20.25 -1.05 -55.62
CA GLY A 243 -21.36 -0.83 -56.54
C GLY A 243 -22.74 -0.64 -55.93
N GLN A 244 -23.35 0.48 -56.31
CA GLN A 244 -24.79 0.69 -56.51
C GLN A 244 -25.66 1.09 -55.30
N SER A 245 -25.84 2.41 -55.21
CA SER A 245 -27.09 3.14 -55.54
C SER A 245 -28.43 2.76 -54.91
N GLN A 246 -29.19 3.82 -54.61
CA GLN A 246 -30.62 3.94 -54.28
C GLN A 246 -30.92 3.71 -52.79
N GLY A 247 -31.36 4.69 -52.02
CA GLY A 247 -32.42 5.66 -52.30
C GLY A 247 -33.73 5.10 -51.78
N LYS A 248 -34.19 5.61 -50.62
CA LYS A 248 -35.61 5.78 -50.26
C LYS A 248 -35.74 6.42 -48.88
N ASP A 249 -36.49 7.50 -48.88
CA ASP A 249 -37.11 8.20 -47.76
C ASP A 249 -37.88 7.24 -46.85
N TYR A 250 -38.04 7.60 -45.57
CA TYR A 250 -39.36 7.61 -44.91
C TYR A 250 -39.31 8.42 -43.61
N GLU A 251 -40.27 9.33 -43.52
CA GLU A 251 -40.64 10.19 -42.41
C GLU A 251 -41.18 9.41 -41.20
N GLY A 252 -41.17 10.06 -40.03
CA GLY A 252 -42.42 10.20 -39.28
C GLY A 252 -42.57 9.51 -37.92
N CYS A 253 -43.15 10.31 -36.99
CA CYS A 253 -43.90 9.96 -35.77
C CYS A 253 -43.10 9.66 -34.50
N ARG A 254 -42.95 10.63 -33.58
CA ARG A 254 -43.93 11.04 -32.54
C ARG A 254 -44.44 9.89 -31.66
N GLY A 255 -43.97 9.91 -30.39
CA GLY A 255 -44.87 10.12 -29.27
C GLY A 255 -45.22 8.91 -28.39
N ASN A 256 -45.24 9.23 -27.08
CA ASN A 256 -45.97 8.58 -25.98
C ASN A 256 -45.36 7.29 -25.40
N ARG A 257 -45.51 6.98 -24.12
CA ARG A 257 -45.98 7.66 -22.90
C ARG A 257 -45.78 6.61 -21.81
N TRP A 258 -45.11 6.95 -20.72
CA TRP A 258 -45.01 6.08 -19.54
C TRP A 258 -46.28 6.22 -18.70
N GLN A 259 -47.02 5.12 -18.59
CA GLN A 259 -47.92 4.68 -17.51
C GLN A 259 -47.90 3.15 -17.66
N VAL A 260 -47.57 2.34 -16.66
CA VAL A 260 -48.14 2.23 -15.31
C VAL A 260 -47.05 1.80 -14.33
#